data_AF-A0A3C0WL03-F1
#
_entry.id   AF-A0A3C0WL03-F1
#
_cell.length_a   1.000
_cell.length_b   1.000
_cell.length_c   1.000
_cell.angle_alpha   90.00
_cell.angle_beta   90.00
_cell.angle_gamma   90.00
#
_symmetry.space_group_name_H-M   'P 1'
#
loop_
_entity.id
_entity.type
_entity.pdbx_description
1 polymer ?
#
loop_
_entity_poly.entity_id
_entity_poly.type
_entity_poly.pdbx_seq_one_letter_code
_entity_poly.pdbx_strand_id
1 'polypeptide(L)' 'TEQFPCWSPDGNRIAFVRVEGHISSIVVISALGGTEQVIYELDGRITSSIDWSADGQHIAFAFRD' A
#
# COMPACT_ATOMS: atom_id res chain seq x y z
N THR A 1 -5.08 8.13 -8.38
CA THR A 1 -6.16 7.15 -8.05
C THR A 1 -5.68 6.24 -6.94
N GLU A 2 -6.61 5.68 -6.17
CA GLU A 2 -6.28 4.75 -5.08
C GLU A 2 -6.78 3.35 -5.44
N GLN A 3 -5.94 2.34 -5.22
CA GLN A 3 -6.14 0.99 -5.72
C GLN A 3 -5.66 -0.05 -4.70
N PHE A 4 -6.16 -1.28 -4.85
CA PHE A 4 -5.67 -2.47 -4.15
C PHE A 4 -5.58 -2.33 -2.61
N PRO A 5 -6.66 -1.96 -1.90
CA PRO A 5 -6.61 -1.91 -0.44
C PRO A 5 -6.48 -3.32 0.16
N CYS A 6 -5.67 -3.45 1.21
CA CYS A 6 -5.60 -4.65 2.04
C CYS A 6 -5.45 -4.29 3.53
N TRP A 7 -6.08 -5.09 4.38
CA TRP A 7 -6.02 -4.95 5.82
C TRP A 7 -4.74 -5.58 6.38
N SER A 8 -4.13 -4.96 7.38
CA SER A 8 -3.10 -5.62 8.16
C SER A 8 -3.69 -6.82 8.93
N PRO A 9 -2.88 -7.84 9.27
CA PRO A 9 -3.39 -9.06 9.92
C PRO A 9 -4.06 -8.81 11.27
N ASP A 10 -3.60 -7.77 11.99
CA ASP A 10 -4.16 -7.34 13.27
C ASP A 10 -5.41 -6.44 13.12
N GLY A 11 -5.80 -6.09 11.89
CA GLY A 11 -6.95 -5.25 11.58
C GLY A 11 -6.79 -3.77 11.92
N ASN A 12 -5.61 -3.33 12.38
CA ASN A 12 -5.42 -1.95 12.86
C ASN A 12 -4.99 -0.98 11.77
N ARG A 13 -4.59 -1.46 10.60
CA ARG A 13 -4.08 -0.65 9.48
C ARG A 13 -4.66 -1.11 8.15
N ILE A 14 -4.74 -0.18 7.22
CA ILE A 14 -5.06 -0.44 5.81
C ILE A 14 -3.86 0.03 4.99
N ALA A 15 -3.35 -0.84 4.12
CA ALA A 15 -2.42 -0.46 3.07
C ALA A 15 -3.16 -0.32 1.75
N PHE A 16 -2.75 0.61 0.91
CA PHE A 16 -3.27 0.77 -0.46
C PHE A 16 -2.21 1.40 -1.36
N VAL A 17 -2.43 1.28 -2.67
CA VAL A 17 -1.59 1.91 -3.68
C VAL A 17 -2.21 3.25 -4.08
N ARG A 18 -1.43 4.32 -3.98
CA ARG A 18 -1.74 5.64 -4.57
C ARG A 18 -0.97 5.80 -5.87
N VAL A 19 -1.66 6.18 -6.94
CA VAL A 19 -1.06 6.42 -8.26
C VAL A 19 -1.24 7.88 -8.65
N GLU A 20 -0.13 8.57 -8.89
CA GLU A 20 -0.06 9.97 -9.30
C GLU A 20 0.85 10.10 -10.54
N GLY A 21 0.24 10.22 -11.72
CA GLY A 21 0.98 10.21 -12.98
C GLY A 21 1.66 8.86 -13.22
N HIS A 22 2.99 8.87 -13.31
CA HIS A 22 3.83 7.68 -13.45
C HIS A 22 4.31 7.12 -12.11
N ILE A 23 4.03 7.80 -11.00
CA ILE A 23 4.47 7.40 -9.66
C ILE A 23 3.41 6.52 -9.01
N SER A 24 3.84 5.40 -8.42
CA SER A 24 3.04 4.60 -7.50
C SER A 24 3.64 4.67 -6.10
N SER A 25 2.79 4.87 -5.10
CA SER A 25 3.18 4.89 -3.70
C SER A 25 2.40 3.84 -2.92
N ILE A 26 3.05 3.14 -2.00
CA ILE A 26 2.37 2.30 -1.01
C ILE A 26 2.13 3.17 0.21
N VAL A 27 0.85 3.34 0.54
CA VAL A 27 0.38 4.18 1.62
C VAL A 27 -0.25 3.31 2.69
N VAL A 28 0.02 3.63 3.95
CA VAL A 28 -0.57 2.97 5.12
C VAL A 28 -1.32 4.00 5.96
N ILE A 29 -2.51 3.66 6.41
CA ILE A 29 -3.32 4.48 7.32
C ILE A 29 -3.87 3.61 8.46
N SER A 30 -4.08 4.22 9.62
CA SER A 30 -4.83 3.59 10.71
C SER A 30 -6.26 3.25 10.28
N ALA A 31 -6.78 2.10 10.74
CA ALA A 31 -8.16 1.68 10.55
C ALA A 31 -9.18 2.68 11.12
N LEU A 32 -8.77 3.47 12.11
CA LEU A 32 -9.59 4.53 12.72
C LEU A 32 -9.50 5.86 11.95
N GLY A 33 -8.81 5.88 10.81
CA GLY A 33 -8.49 7.08 10.05
C GLY A 33 -7.33 7.88 10.67
N GLY A 34 -7.12 9.08 10.15
CA GLY A 34 -6.04 9.98 10.59
C GLY A 34 -5.03 10.24 9.49
N THR A 35 -3.77 10.45 9.88
CA THR A 35 -2.70 10.80 8.94
C THR A 35 -2.19 9.57 8.21
N GLU A 36 -2.17 9.65 6.88
CA GLU A 36 -1.57 8.66 6.00
C GLU A 36 -0.05 8.69 6.08
N GLN A 37 0.57 7.53 5.87
CA GLN A 37 2.01 7.37 5.82
C GLN A 37 2.40 6.73 4.49
N VAL A 38 3.18 7.44 3.68
CA VAL A 38 3.83 6.84 2.51
C VAL A 38 5.04 6.04 3.01
N ILE A 39 5.00 4.73 2.80
CA ILE A 39 6.07 3.83 3.27
C ILE A 39 7.03 3.42 2.14
N TYR A 40 6.59 3.58 0.88
CA TYR A 40 7.39 3.30 -0.31
C TYR A 40 6.88 4.12 -1.49
N GLU A 41 7.81 4.57 -2.34
CA GLU A 41 7.53 5.28 -3.57
C GLU A 41 8.32 4.64 -4.72
N LEU A 42 7.66 4.50 -5.86
CA LEU A 42 8.17 3.89 -7.08
C LEU A 42 7.90 4.81 -8.26
N ASP A 43 8.94 5.14 -9.02
CA ASP A 43 8.78 5.67 -10.37
C ASP A 43 8.44 4.51 -11.31
N GLY A 44 7.15 4.27 -11.51
CA GLY A 44 6.64 3.10 -12.19
C GLY A 44 5.25 2.70 -11.70
N ARG A 45 4.74 1.59 -12.24
CA ARG A 45 3.38 1.11 -11.96
C ARG A 45 3.40 -0.14 -11.09
N ILE A 46 2.75 -0.08 -9.93
CA ILE A 46 2.29 -1.29 -9.24
C ILE A 46 1.08 -1.82 -10.01
N THR A 47 1.17 -3.06 -10.47
CA THR A 47 0.22 -3.62 -11.46
C THR A 47 -0.70 -4.70 -10.90
N SER A 48 -0.49 -5.12 -9.66
CA SER A 48 -1.26 -6.16 -8.98
C SER A 48 -1.73 -5.72 -7.60
N SER A 49 -2.60 -6.55 -6.99
CA SER A 49 -2.90 -6.44 -5.57
C SER A 49 -1.63 -6.49 -4.71
N ILE A 50 -1.71 -5.83 -3.55
CA ILE A 50 -0.69 -5.88 -2.50
C ILE A 50 -1.23 -6.69 -1.31
N ASP A 51 -0.34 -7.26 -0.51
CA ASP A 51 -0.74 -8.04 0.67
C ASP A 51 0.26 -7.90 1.82
N TRP A 52 -0.25 -7.98 3.04
CA TRP A 52 0.59 -7.95 4.24
C TRP A 52 1.18 -9.32 4.52
N SER A 53 2.42 -9.35 5.02
CA SER A 53 2.94 -10.57 5.66
C SER A 53 2.12 -10.89 6.91
N ALA A 54 2.05 -12.17 7.27
CA ALA A 54 1.24 -12.65 8.41
C ALA A 54 1.65 -12.01 9.76
N ASP A 55 2.90 -11.59 9.90
CA ASP A 55 3.42 -10.87 11.07
C ASP A 55 3.20 -9.34 11.01
N GLY A 56 2.67 -8.83 9.89
CA GLY A 56 2.37 -7.41 9.70
C GLY A 56 3.59 -6.50 9.55
N GLN A 57 4.78 -7.07 9.28
CA GLN A 57 6.04 -6.32 9.14
C GLN A 57 6.41 -5.97 7.70
N HIS A 58 5.84 -6.66 6.72
CA HIS A 58 6.17 -6.49 5.30
C HIS A 58 4.89 -6.39 4.45
N ILE A 59 5.02 -5.76 3.29
CA ILE A 59 3.99 -5.75 2.25
C ILE A 59 4.61 -6.28 0.96
N ALA A 60 3.98 -7.31 0.38
CA ALA A 60 4.33 -7.85 -0.91
C ALA A 60 3.58 -7.10 -2.02
N PHE A 61 4.29 -6.76 -3.10
CA PHE A 61 3.72 -6.12 -4.29
C PHE A 61 4.53 -6.52 -5.52
N ALA A 62 3.89 -6.45 -6.69
CA ALA A 62 4.55 -6.60 -7.98
C ALA A 62 4.43 -5.31 -8.78
N PHE A 63 5.52 -4.93 -9.43
CA PHE A 63 5.58 -3.75 -10.28
C PHE A 63 6.14 -4.11 -11.64
N ARG A 64 5.97 -3.18 -12.58
CA ARG A 64 6.55 -3.25 -13.90
C ARG A 64 7.45 -2.04 -14.10
N ASP A 65 8.67 -2.30 -14.55
CA ASP A 65 9.61 -1.29 -15.08
C ASP A 65 9.15 -0.74 -16.43
#